data_AF-A0A4Q2CYR0-F1
#
_entry.id   AF-A0A4Q2CYR0-F1
#
_cell.length_a   1.000
_cell.length_b   1.000
_cell.length_c   1.000
_cell.angle_alpha   90.00
_cell.angle_beta   90.00
_cell.angle_gamma   90.00
#
_symmetry.space_group_name_H-M   'P 1'
#
loop_
_entity.id
_entity.type
_entity.pdbx_description
1 polymer ?
#
loop_
_entity_poly.entity_id
_entity_poly.type
_entity_poly.pdbx_seq_one_letter_code
_entity_poly.pdbx_strand_id
1 'polypeptide(L)'
;MLDGRLVTLIDTPDFNDTTRSDTDILKMIARVLASTYQKRKTLAGVILVHRDTDDRFGGLSTRYFRMFREQCGDNSLKNVVILTNMWNEA
;
A
#
# COMPACT_ATOMS: atom_id res chain seq x y z
N MET A 1 5.92 18.38 -8.23
CA MET A 1 5.72 17.92 -9.63
C MET A 1 6.82 16.92 -9.92
N LEU A 2 6.48 15.77 -10.50
CA LEU A 2 7.43 14.76 -10.94
C LEU A 2 7.21 14.59 -12.46
N ASP A 3 8.22 14.90 -13.27
CA ASP A 3 8.13 14.92 -14.75
C ASP A 3 6.91 15.66 -15.31
N GLY A 4 6.63 16.85 -14.80
CA GLY A 4 5.48 17.66 -15.24
C GLY A 4 4.13 17.19 -14.71
N ARG A 5 4.07 16.14 -13.89
CA ARG A 5 2.84 15.58 -13.31
C ARG A 5 2.71 15.92 -11.83
N LEU A 6 1.48 16.19 -11.40
CA LEU A 6 1.16 16.27 -9.98
C LEU A 6 0.98 14.86 -9.42
N VAL A 7 1.88 14.46 -8.53
CA VAL A 7 1.84 13.18 -7.84
C VAL A 7 1.33 13.40 -6.42
N THR A 8 0.42 12.55 -5.97
CA THR A 8 -0.08 12.52 -4.59
C THR A 8 0.36 11.20 -3.97
N LEU A 9 1.18 11.27 -2.92
CA LEU A 9 1.52 10.12 -2.10
C LEU A 9 0.58 10.09 -0.91
N ILE A 10 0.01 8.91 -0.63
CA ILE A 10 -0.84 8.68 0.55
C ILE A 10 -0.02 7.79 1.48
N ASP A 11 0.42 8.36 2.59
CA ASP A 11 1.03 7.59 3.67
C ASP A 11 -0.06 6.95 4.54
N THR A 12 0.15 5.71 4.94
CA THR A 12 -0.84 4.90 5.68
C THR A 12 -0.23 4.41 6.98
N PRO A 13 -1.00 4.34 8.09
CA PRO A 13 -0.53 3.72 9.32
C PRO A 13 0.00 2.30 9.08
N ASP A 14 1.00 1.88 9.86
CA ASP A 14 1.52 0.52 9.85
C ASP A 14 0.45 -0.45 10.37
N PHE A 15 0.37 -1.63 9.76
CA PHE A 15 -0.51 -2.72 10.19
C PHE A 15 -0.08 -3.33 11.53
N ASN A 16 1.16 -3.08 11.97
CA ASN A 16 1.62 -3.46 13.30
C ASN A 16 1.26 -2.43 14.40
N ASP A 17 0.32 -1.52 14.12
CA ASP A 17 -0.19 -0.56 15.10
C ASP A 17 -0.98 -1.29 16.19
N THR A 18 -0.41 -1.40 17.39
CA THR A 18 -1.03 -2.05 18.55
C THR A 18 -2.32 -1.37 19.02
N THR A 19 -2.63 -0.17 18.52
CA THR A 19 -3.83 0.59 18.88
C THR A 19 -4.99 0.40 17.91
N ARG A 20 -4.78 -0.21 16.74
CA ARG A 20 -5.79 -0.34 15.68
C ARG A 20 -5.81 -1.74 15.08
N SER A 21 -7.00 -2.23 14.75
CA SER A 21 -7.10 -3.51 14.05
C SER A 21 -6.71 -3.35 12.57
N ASP A 22 -6.16 -4.41 11.98
CA ASP A 22 -5.96 -4.54 10.53
C ASP A 22 -7.17 -4.10 9.71
N THR A 23 -8.36 -4.47 10.19
CA THR A 23 -9.63 -4.18 9.51
C THR A 23 -9.91 -2.67 9.48
N ASP A 24 -9.54 -1.94 10.53
CA ASP A 24 -9.74 -0.50 10.59
C ASP A 24 -8.77 0.25 9.68
N ILE A 25 -7.53 -0.24 9.59
CA ILE A 25 -6.52 0.28 8.65
C ILE A 25 -6.99 0.03 7.21
N LEU A 26 -7.49 -1.18 6.90
CA LEU A 26 -8.06 -1.47 5.57
C LEU A 26 -9.24 -0.56 5.22
N LYS A 27 -10.17 -0.34 6.16
CA LYS A 27 -11.29 0.58 5.96
C LYS A 27 -10.82 2.00 5.70
N MET A 28 -9.75 2.45 6.37
CA MET A 28 -9.16 3.76 6.14
C MET A 28 -8.62 3.88 4.71
N ILE A 29 -7.81 2.91 4.27
CA ILE A 29 -7.24 2.87 2.92
C ILE A 29 -8.37 2.86 1.88
N ALA A 30 -9.35 1.97 2.04
CA ALA A 30 -10.49 1.85 1.12
C ALA A 30 -11.29 3.15 1.00
N ARG A 31 -11.53 3.86 2.12
CA ARG A 31 -12.20 5.17 2.12
C ARG A 31 -11.43 6.23 1.34
N VAL A 32 -10.11 6.28 1.53
CA VAL A 32 -9.25 7.24 0.80
C VAL A 32 -9.26 6.93 -0.70
N LEU A 33 -9.15 5.66 -1.08
CA LEU A 33 -9.21 5.24 -2.48
C LEU A 33 -10.56 5.55 -3.11
N ALA A 34 -11.67 5.26 -2.42
CA ALA A 34 -13.01 5.55 -2.89
C ALA A 34 -13.24 7.06 -3.10
N SER A 35 -12.83 7.89 -2.14
CA SER A 35 -12.92 9.36 -2.26
C SER A 35 -12.06 9.90 -3.39
N THR A 36 -10.88 9.33 -3.60
CA THR A 36 -9.96 9.71 -4.69
C THR A 36 -10.58 9.36 -6.05
N TYR A 37 -11.20 8.18 -6.16
CA TYR A 37 -11.90 7.74 -7.36
C TYR A 37 -13.11 8.62 -7.70
N GLN A 38 -13.91 9.01 -6.69
CA GLN A 38 -15.01 9.95 -6.87
C GLN A 38 -14.55 11.31 -7.43
N LYS A 39 -13.32 11.72 -7.11
CA LYS A 39 -12.67 12.92 -7.66
C LYS A 39 -12.02 12.69 -9.04
N ARG A 40 -12.36 11.61 -9.73
CA ARG A 40 -11.83 11.22 -11.06
C ARG A 40 -10.31 11.00 -11.08
N LYS A 41 -9.71 10.69 -9.92
CA LYS A 41 -8.30 10.30 -9.81
C LYS A 41 -8.22 8.79 -9.63
N THR A 42 -7.40 8.12 -10.42
CA THR A 42 -7.18 6.68 -10.32
C THR A 42 -5.90 6.38 -9.53
N LEU A 43 -5.86 5.22 -8.88
CA LEU A 43 -4.66 4.72 -8.24
C LEU A 43 -3.64 4.35 -9.31
N ALA A 44 -2.54 5.11 -9.37
CA ALA A 44 -1.46 4.87 -10.31
C ALA A 44 -0.57 3.70 -9.89
N GLY A 45 -0.51 3.41 -8.58
CA GLY A 45 0.22 2.29 -8.03
C GLY A 45 0.23 2.26 -6.50
N VAL A 46 0.70 1.14 -5.95
CA VAL A 46 0.89 0.96 -4.49
C VAL A 46 2.37 0.74 -4.25
N ILE A 47 2.91 1.36 -3.21
CA ILE A 47 4.28 1.14 -2.75
C ILE A 47 4.19 0.38 -1.44
N LEU A 48 4.63 -0.88 -1.43
CA LEU A 48 4.74 -1.66 -0.21
C LEU A 48 6.15 -1.55 0.32
N VAL A 49 6.31 -0.93 1.48
CA VAL A 49 7.62 -0.78 2.12
C VAL A 49 7.86 -1.97 3.05
N HIS A 50 8.85 -2.80 2.73
CA HIS A 50 9.28 -3.94 3.57
C HIS A 50 10.67 -3.64 4.16
N ARG A 51 10.91 -4.02 5.43
CA ARG A 51 12.21 -3.88 6.09
C ARG A 51 13.12 -5.05 5.70
N ASP A 52 14.37 -4.77 5.32
CA ASP A 52 15.33 -5.78 4.85
C ASP A 52 15.71 -6.81 5.93
N THR A 53 15.65 -6.44 7.22
CA THR A 53 15.95 -7.35 8.35
C THR A 53 14.90 -8.43 8.62
N ASP A 54 13.71 -8.33 8.01
CA ASP A 54 12.73 -9.39 8.05
C ASP A 54 13.00 -10.34 6.86
N ASP A 55 13.74 -11.42 7.11
CA ASP A 55 14.13 -12.50 6.16
C ASP A 55 12.95 -13.13 5.38
N ARG A 56 11.71 -12.75 5.69
CA ARG A 56 10.50 -13.24 5.06
C ARG A 56 9.54 -12.07 4.87
N PHE A 57 8.92 -12.00 3.68
CA PHE A 57 7.62 -11.34 3.55
C PHE A 57 6.69 -11.95 4.59
N GLY A 58 6.46 -11.22 5.69
CA GLY A 58 5.71 -11.72 6.83
C GLY A 58 4.34 -12.24 6.39
N GLY A 59 3.80 -13.24 7.10
CA GLY A 59 2.48 -13.80 6.79
C GLY A 59 1.38 -12.73 6.73
N LEU A 60 1.56 -11.64 7.47
CA LEU A 60 0.71 -10.45 7.46
C LEU A 60 0.77 -9.71 6.12
N SER A 61 1.96 -9.31 5.64
CA SER A 61 2.17 -8.65 4.33
C SER A 61 1.55 -9.44 3.17
N THR A 62 1.71 -10.77 3.18
CA THR A 62 1.14 -11.67 2.17
C THR A 62 -0.38 -11.73 2.25
N ARG A 63 -0.94 -11.79 3.47
CA ARG A 63 -2.39 -11.80 3.69
C ARG A 63 -3.03 -10.47 3.25
N TYR A 64 -2.38 -9.34 3.50
CA TYR A 64 -2.85 -8.03 3.04
C TYR A 64 -2.83 -7.92 1.53
N PHE A 65 -1.74 -8.32 0.88
CA PHE A 65 -1.65 -8.30 -0.59
C PHE A 65 -2.75 -9.15 -1.22
N ARG A 66 -3.03 -10.31 -0.63
CA ARG A 66 -4.13 -11.18 -1.04
C ARG A 66 -5.49 -10.54 -0.84
N MET A 67 -5.77 -9.93 0.31
CA MET A 67 -7.04 -9.23 0.57
C MET A 67 -7.22 -8.02 -0.36
N PHE A 68 -6.16 -7.26 -0.60
CA PHE A 68 -6.17 -6.13 -1.53
C PHE A 68 -6.44 -6.61 -2.96
N ARG A 69 -5.80 -7.70 -3.38
CA ARG A 69 -6.06 -8.37 -4.66
C ARG A 69 -7.52 -8.82 -4.77
N GLU A 70 -8.07 -9.47 -3.74
CA GLU A 70 -9.47 -9.94 -3.71
C GLU A 70 -10.47 -8.77 -3.82
N GLN A 71 -10.16 -7.60 -3.26
CA GLN A 71 -11.04 -6.41 -3.30
C GLN A 71 -10.88 -5.55 -4.56
N CYS A 72 -9.66 -5.39 -5.06
CA CYS A 72 -9.35 -4.50 -6.19
C CYS A 72 -9.27 -5.22 -7.54
N GLY A 73 -9.27 -6.56 -7.53
CA GLY A 73 -9.18 -7.41 -8.72
C GLY A 73 -7.76 -7.45 -9.32
N ASP A 74 -7.44 -8.55 -9.99
CA ASP A 74 -6.08 -8.84 -10.50
C ASP A 74 -5.52 -7.78 -11.45
N ASN A 75 -6.39 -7.08 -12.18
CA ASN A 75 -6.00 -5.99 -13.09
C ASN A 75 -5.42 -4.76 -12.38
N SER A 76 -5.61 -4.64 -11.06
CA SER A 76 -5.04 -3.56 -10.24
C SER A 76 -3.58 -3.81 -9.86
N LEU A 77 -3.13 -5.07 -9.91
CA LEU A 77 -1.80 -5.49 -9.44
C LEU A 77 -0.66 -5.09 -10.38
N LYS A 78 -0.94 -4.83 -11.66
CA LYS A 78 0.05 -4.39 -12.66
C LYS A 78 0.75 -3.07 -12.31
N ASN A 79 0.17 -2.34 -11.35
CA ASN A 79 0.64 -1.05 -10.90
C ASN A 79 1.22 -1.10 -9.48
N VAL A 80 1.34 -2.28 -8.86
CA VAL A 80 1.88 -2.40 -7.49
C VAL A 80 3.38 -2.64 -7.55
N VAL A 81 4.14 -1.83 -6.81
CA VAL A 81 5.59 -1.93 -6.66
C VAL A 81 5.91 -2.25 -5.20
N ILE A 82 6.77 -3.24 -4.99
CA ILE A 82 7.37 -3.52 -3.68
C ILE A 82 8.67 -2.73 -3.61
N LEU A 83 8.84 -1.96 -2.54
CA LEU A 83 10.04 -1.18 -2.27
C LEU A 83 10.64 -1.68 -0.96
N THR A 84 11.85 -2.20 -0.98
CA THR A 84 12.60 -2.45 0.25
C THR A 84 13.27 -1.14 0.68
N ASN A 85 13.33 -0.84 1.98
CA ASN A 85 14.12 0.27 2.51
C ASN A 85 15.34 -0.26 3.28
N MET A 86 16.28 0.64 3.62
CA MET A 86 17.54 0.35 4.36
C MET A 86 18.70 -0.27 3.55
N TRP A 87 18.79 0.01 2.24
CA TRP A 87 19.89 -0.42 1.35
C TRP A 87 21.30 0.02 1.81
N ASN A 88 21.40 0.95 2.75
CA ASN A 88 22.65 1.56 3.21
C ASN A 88 23.07 1.10 4.63
N GLU A 89 22.42 0.09 5.20
CA GLU A 89 22.85 -0.54 6.47
C GLU A 89 23.65 -1.84 6.24
N ALA A 90 24.45 -1.89 5.17
CA ALA A 90 25.42 -2.94 4.90
C ALA A 90 26.86 -2.43 5.07
#